data_AF-A0A5J9ULZ2-F1
#
_entry.id   AF-A0A5J9ULZ2-F1
#
_cell.length_a   1.000
_cell.length_b   1.000
_cell.length_c   1.000
_cell.angle_alpha   90.00
_cell.angle_beta   90.00
_cell.angle_gamma   90.00
#
_symmetry.space_group_name_H-M   'P 1'
#
loop_
_entity.id
_entity.type
_entity.pdbx_description
1 polymer ?
#
loop_
_entity_poly.entity_id
_entity_poly.type
_entity_poly.pdbx_seq_one_letter_code
_entity_poly.pdbx_strand_id
1 'polypeptide(L)'
;MVAADGHAMGPAHPRRRLDPVPVTESKHGNPLRVDFEHRGVELKLPGTENESSGGGNVVVGVSTASISSLKSIASPPVGVGAHMWRCITAARRLDGSVVTMACVAVDGRTRLRHPPLAYIGNVVLWARPSATTVELASPAVARTDGRYFRSFVDFASSGSVEQEWLVPTPEAAKMVLSSDVEVYSLLGFAFRDIDFGSGVPFFHMRGYVAEEGLVFLVPSLSGHGSV
;
A
#
# COMPACT_ATOMS: atom_id res chain seq x y z
N MET A 1 2.87 -36.33 40.46
CA MET A 1 2.89 -35.78 41.83
C MET A 1 4.30 -35.35 42.17
N VAL A 2 4.65 -34.11 41.84
CA VAL A 2 5.63 -33.25 42.53
C VAL A 2 5.11 -31.83 42.29
N ALA A 3 4.96 -31.06 43.36
CA ALA A 3 4.40 -29.71 43.40
C ALA A 3 5.49 -28.68 43.71
N ALA A 4 5.14 -27.40 43.47
CA ALA A 4 5.80 -26.14 43.85
C ALA A 4 7.05 -25.77 43.00
N ASP A 5 7.28 -24.51 42.59
CA ASP A 5 6.95 -23.23 43.22
C ASP A 5 6.48 -22.14 42.23
N GLY A 6 5.58 -21.29 42.73
CA GLY A 6 5.16 -20.06 42.07
C GLY A 6 6.22 -18.97 42.21
N HIS A 7 6.46 -18.24 41.13
CA HIS A 7 7.19 -16.98 41.17
C HIS A 7 6.26 -15.82 40.88
N ALA A 8 6.20 -14.92 41.86
CA ALA A 8 5.39 -13.71 41.87
C ALA A 8 5.78 -12.76 40.74
N MET A 9 4.76 -12.23 40.06
CA MET A 9 4.88 -11.12 39.13
C MET A 9 5.28 -9.85 39.89
N GLY A 10 6.50 -9.36 39.66
CA GLY A 10 6.93 -8.04 40.11
C GLY A 10 6.09 -6.92 39.47
N PRO A 11 6.01 -5.73 40.10
CA PRO A 11 5.14 -4.65 39.64
C PRO A 11 5.56 -4.18 38.23
N ALA A 12 4.59 -4.17 37.32
CA ALA A 12 4.76 -3.67 35.97
C ALA A 12 5.12 -2.19 36.00
N HIS A 13 6.29 -1.83 35.47
CA HIS A 13 6.63 -0.45 35.18
C HIS A 13 5.58 0.16 34.23
N PRO A 14 5.06 1.37 34.51
CA PRO A 14 4.06 1.98 33.64
C PRO A 14 4.70 2.22 32.27
N ARG A 15 4.20 1.50 31.25
CA ARG A 15 4.48 1.79 29.85
C ARG A 15 4.02 3.22 29.58
N ARG A 16 4.98 4.13 29.47
CA ARG A 16 4.73 5.51 29.07
C ARG A 16 4.05 5.46 27.70
N ARG A 17 2.75 5.74 27.64
CA ARG A 17 2.07 6.03 26.38
C ARG A 17 2.84 7.20 25.78
N LEU A 18 3.47 6.96 24.64
CA LEU A 18 3.87 8.05 23.76
C LEU A 18 2.57 8.60 23.21
N ASP A 19 2.10 9.71 23.79
CA ASP A 19 1.03 10.47 23.17
C ASP A 19 1.49 10.86 21.76
N PRO A 20 0.63 10.70 20.74
CA PRO A 20 0.97 11.17 19.40
C PRO A 20 1.31 12.67 19.51
N VAL A 21 2.54 13.01 19.14
CA VAL A 21 2.95 14.41 19.02
C VAL A 21 1.99 15.05 18.03
N PRO A 22 1.27 16.14 18.39
CA PRO A 22 0.45 16.86 17.45
C PRO A 22 1.34 17.24 16.27
N VAL A 23 0.94 16.87 15.05
CA VAL A 23 1.57 17.40 13.85
C VAL A 23 1.48 18.91 13.98
N THR A 24 2.62 19.55 14.26
CA THR A 24 2.70 20.99 14.41
C THR A 24 2.06 21.62 13.18
N GLU A 25 1.01 22.40 13.39
CA GLU A 25 0.41 23.26 12.36
C GLU A 25 1.55 23.93 11.61
N SER A 26 1.67 23.62 10.32
CA SER A 26 2.60 24.32 9.46
C SER A 26 2.09 25.76 9.36
N LYS A 27 2.65 26.66 10.17
CA LYS A 27 2.45 28.13 10.09
C LYS A 27 3.09 28.70 8.82
N HIS A 28 2.82 28.10 7.67
CA HIS A 28 3.11 28.67 6.36
C HIS A 28 1.80 29.20 5.82
N GLY A 29 1.66 30.52 5.80
CA GLY A 29 0.44 31.27 5.45
C GLY A 29 0.01 31.15 3.98
N ASN A 30 -0.04 29.94 3.42
CA ASN A 30 -0.79 29.67 2.22
C ASN A 30 -2.20 29.18 2.61
N PRO A 31 -3.24 29.68 1.94
CA PRO A 31 -4.59 29.15 2.13
C PRO A 31 -4.60 27.66 1.73
N LEU A 32 -5.34 26.84 2.48
CA LEU A 32 -5.58 25.42 2.17
C LEU A 32 -6.16 25.32 0.75
N ARG A 33 -5.59 24.44 -0.08
CA ARG A 33 -6.03 24.22 -1.47
C ARG A 33 -6.35 22.75 -1.71
N VAL A 34 -7.64 22.44 -1.69
CA VAL A 34 -8.16 21.13 -2.06
C VAL A 34 -8.44 21.09 -3.56
N ASP A 35 -7.41 20.74 -4.34
CA ASP A 35 -7.46 20.71 -5.80
C ASP A 35 -7.99 19.38 -6.39
N PHE A 36 -8.20 18.36 -5.54
CA PHE A 36 -8.54 16.98 -5.97
C PHE A 36 -9.62 16.36 -5.09
N GLU A 37 -10.34 15.37 -5.64
CA GLU A 37 -11.29 14.57 -4.87
C GLU A 37 -10.55 13.53 -4.00
N HIS A 38 -10.87 13.52 -2.71
CA HIS A 38 -10.30 12.62 -1.72
C HIS A 38 -11.36 11.72 -1.06
N ARG A 39 -12.65 12.05 -1.19
CA ARG A 39 -13.77 11.24 -0.68
C ARG A 39 -13.97 10.01 -1.55
N GLY A 40 -14.23 8.88 -0.92
CA GLY A 40 -14.35 7.58 -1.57
C GLY A 40 -13.04 7.04 -2.16
N VAL A 41 -11.97 7.85 -2.12
CA VAL A 41 -10.61 7.47 -2.49
C VAL A 41 -9.88 7.18 -1.19
N GLU A 42 -9.36 8.20 -0.51
CA GLU A 42 -8.55 8.01 0.70
C GLU A 42 -9.39 7.89 1.98
N LEU A 43 -10.52 8.60 2.03
CA LEU A 43 -11.43 8.60 3.17
C LEU A 43 -12.86 8.31 2.71
N LYS A 44 -13.63 7.54 3.47
CA LYS A 44 -15.02 7.18 3.19
C LYS A 44 -15.91 7.30 4.43
N LEU A 45 -17.23 7.20 4.26
CA LEU A 45 -18.17 7.08 5.38
C LEU A 45 -18.07 5.68 6.04
N PRO A 46 -18.38 5.57 7.35
CA PRO A 46 -18.41 4.28 8.06
C PRO A 46 -19.42 3.30 7.42
N GLY A 47 -19.09 2.00 7.37
CA GLY A 47 -19.99 0.95 6.87
C GLY A 47 -19.80 -0.38 7.61
N THR A 48 -20.75 -1.32 7.43
CA THR A 48 -20.66 -2.67 7.99
C THR A 48 -19.64 -3.51 7.23
N GLU A 49 -18.58 -3.94 7.93
CA GLU A 49 -17.51 -4.78 7.41
C GLU A 49 -17.88 -6.26 7.61
N ASN A 50 -17.57 -7.12 6.64
CA ASN A 50 -17.79 -8.56 6.72
C ASN A 50 -16.45 -9.28 6.86
N GLU A 51 -16.39 -10.31 7.71
CA GLU A 51 -15.19 -11.13 7.92
C GLU A 51 -14.91 -12.11 6.77
N SER A 52 -13.62 -12.41 6.58
CA SER A 52 -13.08 -13.23 5.49
C SER A 52 -12.96 -14.72 5.84
N SER A 53 -13.13 -15.58 4.83
CA SER A 53 -12.86 -17.03 4.85
C SER A 53 -11.65 -17.35 3.96
N GLY A 54 -10.80 -18.28 4.41
CA GLY A 54 -9.42 -18.49 3.96
C GLY A 54 -9.18 -18.86 2.50
N GLY A 55 -7.98 -18.51 2.02
CA GLY A 55 -7.41 -18.82 0.70
C GLY A 55 -5.90 -19.13 0.76
N GLY A 56 -5.31 -19.62 -0.33
CA GLY A 56 -3.87 -19.95 -0.41
C GLY A 56 -3.04 -18.84 -1.09
N ASN A 57 -1.75 -18.78 -0.78
CA ASN A 57 -0.80 -17.86 -1.44
C ASN A 57 -0.22 -18.49 -2.72
N VAL A 58 -0.09 -17.71 -3.79
CA VAL A 58 0.59 -18.11 -5.03
C VAL A 58 1.78 -17.20 -5.28
N VAL A 59 2.93 -17.79 -5.63
CA VAL A 59 4.15 -17.06 -5.98
C VAL A 59 4.38 -17.18 -7.48
N VAL A 60 4.53 -16.06 -8.17
CA VAL A 60 4.75 -16.01 -9.62
C VAL A 60 6.07 -15.31 -9.90
N GLY A 61 7.01 -16.03 -10.51
CA GLY A 61 8.29 -15.44 -10.94
C GLY A 61 8.15 -14.73 -12.29
N VAL A 62 8.55 -13.46 -12.34
CA VAL A 62 8.53 -12.62 -13.55
C VAL A 62 9.96 -12.39 -14.02
N SER A 63 10.26 -12.91 -15.21
CA SER A 63 11.60 -12.82 -15.80
C SER A 63 11.98 -11.38 -16.19
N THR A 64 13.29 -11.13 -16.29
CA THR A 64 13.82 -9.85 -16.79
C THR A 64 13.41 -9.56 -18.23
N ALA A 65 13.25 -10.58 -19.07
CA ALA A 65 12.75 -10.44 -20.43
C ALA A 65 11.29 -9.96 -20.43
N SER A 66 10.44 -10.55 -19.60
CA SER A 66 9.04 -10.15 -19.40
C SER A 66 8.95 -8.70 -18.90
N ILE A 67 9.76 -8.34 -17.90
CA ILE A 67 9.84 -6.97 -17.38
C ILE A 67 10.31 -6.00 -18.46
N SER A 68 11.29 -6.38 -19.27
CA SER A 68 11.82 -5.52 -20.34
C SER A 68 10.77 -5.22 -21.41
N SER A 69 9.93 -6.21 -21.74
CA SER A 69 8.79 -5.98 -22.63
C SER A 69 7.80 -4.96 -22.03
N LEU A 70 7.48 -5.11 -20.74
CA LEU A 70 6.57 -4.20 -20.02
C LEU A 70 7.14 -2.78 -19.85
N LYS A 71 8.48 -2.64 -19.76
CA LYS A 71 9.17 -1.34 -19.62
C LYS A 71 8.91 -0.38 -20.78
N SER A 72 8.56 -0.88 -21.96
CA SER A 72 8.21 -0.03 -23.10
C SER A 72 6.90 0.74 -22.89
N ILE A 73 6.07 0.32 -21.93
CA ILE A 73 4.73 0.84 -21.68
C ILE A 73 4.66 1.57 -20.33
N ALA A 74 5.37 1.06 -19.31
CA ALA A 74 5.29 1.57 -17.94
C ALA A 74 6.57 1.30 -17.14
N SER A 75 6.74 2.02 -16.03
CA SER A 75 7.77 1.64 -15.04
C SER A 75 7.54 0.20 -14.53
N PRO A 76 8.58 -0.54 -14.13
CA PRO A 76 8.44 -1.94 -13.69
C PRO A 76 7.33 -2.22 -12.66
N PRO A 77 7.20 -1.47 -11.54
CA PRO A 77 6.14 -1.76 -10.57
C PRO A 77 4.75 -1.57 -11.15
N VAL A 78 4.56 -0.56 -11.99
CA VAL A 78 3.27 -0.28 -12.63
C VAL A 78 2.96 -1.31 -13.72
N GLY A 79 3.95 -1.64 -14.57
CA GLY A 79 3.78 -2.60 -15.65
C GLY A 79 3.50 -4.02 -15.14
N VAL A 80 4.28 -4.48 -14.16
CA VAL A 80 4.06 -5.81 -13.54
C VAL A 80 2.76 -5.83 -12.76
N GLY A 81 2.45 -4.78 -11.97
CA GLY A 81 1.17 -4.68 -11.25
C GLY A 81 -0.04 -4.70 -12.18
N ALA A 82 0.01 -3.94 -13.28
CA ALA A 82 -1.04 -3.93 -14.29
C ALA A 82 -1.19 -5.29 -14.99
N HIS A 83 -0.08 -5.98 -15.26
CA HIS A 83 -0.13 -7.34 -15.82
C HIS A 83 -0.78 -8.33 -14.86
N MET A 84 -0.41 -8.29 -13.57
CA MET A 84 -1.04 -9.15 -12.54
C MET A 84 -2.53 -8.86 -12.39
N TRP A 85 -2.93 -7.58 -12.39
CA TRP A 85 -4.33 -7.19 -12.39
C TRP A 85 -5.10 -7.79 -13.59
N ARG A 86 -4.56 -7.72 -14.82
CA ARG A 86 -5.16 -8.41 -15.99
C ARG A 86 -5.32 -9.90 -15.74
N CYS A 87 -4.26 -10.57 -15.28
CA CYS A 87 -4.26 -12.01 -15.05
C CYS A 87 -5.29 -12.42 -13.99
N ILE A 88 -5.41 -11.66 -12.90
CA ILE A 88 -6.38 -11.92 -11.84
C ILE A 88 -7.81 -11.71 -12.34
N THR A 89 -8.08 -10.61 -13.05
CA THR A 89 -9.40 -10.34 -13.67
C THR A 89 -9.80 -11.47 -14.63
N ALA A 90 -8.87 -11.94 -15.46
CA ALA A 90 -9.10 -13.06 -16.36
C ALA A 90 -9.34 -14.39 -15.61
N ALA A 91 -8.56 -14.67 -14.56
CA ALA A 91 -8.72 -15.86 -13.73
C ALA A 91 -10.07 -15.88 -12.99
N ARG A 92 -10.55 -14.71 -12.58
CA ARG A 92 -11.89 -14.51 -11.97
C ARG A 92 -13.04 -14.67 -12.97
N ARG A 93 -12.75 -14.72 -14.29
CA ARG A 93 -13.74 -14.82 -15.37
C ARG A 93 -14.83 -13.74 -15.28
N LEU A 94 -14.41 -12.52 -14.94
CA LEU A 94 -15.32 -11.38 -14.92
C LEU A 94 -15.79 -11.08 -16.34
N ASP A 95 -17.05 -10.65 -16.45
CA ASP A 95 -17.62 -10.21 -17.73
C ASP A 95 -16.84 -8.98 -18.25
N GLY A 96 -16.66 -8.87 -19.57
CA GLY A 96 -15.89 -7.79 -20.18
C GLY A 96 -16.47 -6.39 -19.97
N SER A 97 -17.73 -6.29 -19.53
CA SER A 97 -18.40 -5.04 -19.14
C SER A 97 -18.15 -4.65 -17.68
N VAL A 98 -17.60 -5.54 -16.85
CA VAL A 98 -17.31 -5.26 -15.44
C VAL A 98 -16.10 -4.35 -15.36
N VAL A 99 -16.33 -3.16 -14.80
CA VAL A 99 -15.26 -2.25 -14.43
C VAL A 99 -14.56 -2.82 -13.21
N THR A 100 -13.26 -3.02 -13.31
CA THR A 100 -12.42 -3.45 -12.19
C THR A 100 -11.55 -2.28 -11.73
N MET A 101 -11.12 -2.29 -10.47
CA MET A 101 -10.21 -1.27 -9.94
C MET A 101 -8.93 -1.92 -9.42
N ALA A 102 -7.79 -1.30 -9.71
CA ALA A 102 -6.57 -1.58 -8.97
C ALA A 102 -6.29 -0.44 -7.99
N CYS A 103 -5.92 -0.79 -6.77
CA CYS A 103 -5.43 0.11 -5.74
C CYS A 103 -3.90 -0.03 -5.67
N VAL A 104 -3.18 0.98 -6.12
CA VAL A 104 -1.71 0.96 -6.18
C VAL A 104 -1.16 1.91 -5.12
N ALA A 105 -0.35 1.38 -4.20
CA ALA A 105 0.33 2.18 -3.20
C ALA A 105 1.41 3.06 -3.85
N VAL A 106 1.37 4.36 -3.58
CA VAL A 106 2.27 5.37 -4.16
C VAL A 106 3.12 6.01 -3.07
N ASP A 107 4.44 5.90 -3.18
CA ASP A 107 5.38 6.56 -2.26
C ASP A 107 5.48 8.07 -2.54
N GLY A 108 5.05 8.89 -1.59
CA GLY A 108 5.10 10.35 -1.69
C GLY A 108 6.45 10.97 -1.39
N ARG A 109 7.43 10.22 -0.84
CA ARG A 109 8.72 10.80 -0.43
C ARG A 109 9.39 11.54 -1.59
N THR A 110 9.60 10.90 -2.72
CA THR A 110 10.24 11.54 -3.89
C THR A 110 9.35 12.54 -4.62
N ARG A 111 8.04 12.59 -4.31
CA ARG A 111 7.05 13.45 -4.97
C ARG A 111 6.85 14.78 -4.22
N LEU A 112 7.07 14.77 -2.91
CA LEU A 112 7.10 15.96 -2.08
C LEU A 112 8.48 16.63 -2.19
N ARG A 113 8.53 17.96 -2.26
CA ARG A 113 9.79 18.68 -2.53
C ARG A 113 10.82 18.57 -1.40
N HIS A 114 10.42 18.16 -0.18
CA HIS A 114 11.28 18.18 1.01
C HIS A 114 10.90 17.15 2.09
N PRO A 115 10.75 15.83 1.82
CA PRO A 115 10.78 14.91 2.96
C PRO A 115 12.18 14.98 3.61
N PRO A 116 12.27 14.97 4.95
CA PRO A 116 13.54 14.67 5.61
C PRO A 116 14.07 13.33 5.08
N LEU A 117 15.36 13.25 4.74
CA LEU A 117 15.99 12.01 4.22
C LEU A 117 15.78 10.80 5.14
N ALA A 118 15.61 11.04 6.44
CA ALA A 118 15.37 10.03 7.47
C ALA A 118 13.97 10.16 8.10
N TYR A 119 12.95 10.57 7.33
CA TYR A 119 11.59 10.65 7.84
C TYR A 119 11.06 9.27 8.25
N ILE A 120 10.78 9.12 9.54
CA ILE A 120 10.17 7.92 10.13
C ILE A 120 8.66 8.19 10.25
N GLY A 121 7.90 7.66 9.29
CA GLY A 121 6.46 7.77 9.23
C GLY A 121 5.91 7.35 7.86
N ASN A 122 4.58 7.33 7.75
CA ASN A 122 3.89 6.99 6.50
C ASN A 122 3.87 8.19 5.54
N VAL A 123 4.19 7.93 4.28
CA VAL A 123 4.06 8.89 3.16
C VAL A 123 3.53 8.12 1.95
N VAL A 124 2.37 7.48 2.12
CA VAL A 124 1.77 6.62 1.10
C VAL A 124 0.34 7.09 0.85
N LEU A 125 -0.01 7.24 -0.42
CA LEU A 125 -1.39 7.47 -0.90
C LEU A 125 -1.70 6.45 -2.00
N TRP A 126 -2.96 6.37 -2.39
CA TRP A 126 -3.46 5.33 -3.28
C TRP A 126 -3.82 5.89 -4.64
N ALA A 127 -3.16 5.39 -5.68
CA ALA A 127 -3.68 5.53 -7.04
C ALA A 127 -4.76 4.48 -7.27
N ARG A 128 -5.95 4.89 -7.74
CA ARG A 128 -7.08 4.01 -8.03
C ARG A 128 -7.47 4.02 -9.51
N PRO A 129 -6.63 3.49 -10.42
CA PRO A 129 -7.06 3.24 -11.79
C PRO A 129 -8.27 2.30 -11.81
N SER A 130 -9.34 2.76 -12.44
CA SER A 130 -10.56 1.98 -12.66
C SER A 130 -10.78 1.87 -14.16
N ALA A 131 -10.91 0.63 -14.65
CA ALA A 131 -10.98 0.38 -16.08
C ALA A 131 -11.49 -1.03 -16.38
N THR A 132 -11.96 -1.21 -17.63
CA THR A 132 -12.02 -2.52 -18.28
C THR A 132 -10.65 -2.96 -18.80
N THR A 133 -9.71 -2.02 -18.99
CA THR A 133 -8.34 -2.27 -19.48
C THR A 133 -7.28 -1.60 -18.62
N VAL A 134 -6.23 -2.33 -18.24
CA VAL A 134 -5.21 -1.86 -17.28
C VAL A 134 -4.26 -0.76 -17.81
N GLU A 135 -4.48 -0.26 -19.03
CA GLU A 135 -3.68 0.82 -19.63
C GLU A 135 -3.78 2.12 -18.83
N LEU A 136 -4.83 2.26 -18.01
CA LEU A 136 -5.05 3.41 -17.13
C LEU A 136 -4.19 3.41 -15.86
N ALA A 137 -3.41 2.34 -15.58
CA ALA A 137 -2.57 2.26 -14.39
C ALA A 137 -1.46 3.32 -14.37
N SER A 138 -0.70 3.48 -15.47
CA SER A 138 0.39 4.46 -15.55
C SER A 138 -0.09 5.91 -15.39
N PRO A 139 -1.14 6.36 -16.12
CA PRO A 139 -1.68 7.71 -15.92
C PRO A 139 -2.22 7.94 -14.51
N ALA A 140 -2.88 6.97 -13.88
CA ALA A 140 -3.40 7.13 -12.52
C ALA A 140 -2.28 7.30 -11.48
N VAL A 141 -1.22 6.50 -11.57
CA VAL A 141 -0.04 6.63 -10.70
C VAL A 141 0.68 7.96 -10.95
N ALA A 142 0.73 8.42 -12.21
CA ALA A 142 1.33 9.71 -12.55
C ALA A 142 0.53 10.90 -12.03
N ARG A 143 -0.81 10.82 -11.98
CA ARG A 143 -1.68 11.84 -11.38
C ARG A 143 -1.55 11.95 -9.86
N THR A 144 -1.09 10.88 -9.21
CA THR A 144 -0.82 10.86 -7.76
C THR A 144 0.55 11.48 -7.50
N ASP A 145 0.69 12.75 -7.86
CA ASP A 145 1.93 13.52 -7.82
C ASP A 145 2.03 14.39 -6.56
N GLY A 146 3.10 15.18 -6.44
CA GLY A 146 3.28 16.06 -5.27
C GLY A 146 2.16 17.08 -5.06
N ARG A 147 1.39 17.47 -6.09
CA ARG A 147 0.22 18.35 -5.92
C ARG A 147 -0.92 17.58 -5.29
N TYR A 148 -1.16 16.35 -5.73
CA TYR A 148 -2.16 15.47 -5.13
C TYR A 148 -1.90 15.25 -3.64
N PHE A 149 -0.66 14.92 -3.26
CA PHE A 149 -0.28 14.74 -1.85
C PHE A 149 -0.52 16.00 -1.00
N ARG A 150 -0.17 17.19 -1.51
CA ARG A 150 -0.40 18.44 -0.78
C ARG A 150 -1.89 18.75 -0.63
N SER A 151 -2.66 18.56 -1.69
CA SER A 151 -4.12 18.71 -1.65
C SER A 151 -4.77 17.77 -0.64
N PHE A 152 -4.29 16.53 -0.52
CA PHE A 152 -4.78 15.60 0.50
C PHE A 152 -4.48 16.09 1.92
N VAL A 153 -3.28 16.59 2.17
CA VAL A 153 -2.91 17.18 3.48
C VAL A 153 -3.80 18.38 3.79
N ASP A 154 -4.06 19.24 2.80
CA ASP A 154 -4.92 20.41 2.98
C ASP A 154 -6.37 20.01 3.26
N PHE A 155 -6.87 18.96 2.60
CA PHE A 155 -8.21 18.39 2.85
C PHE A 155 -8.33 17.76 4.24
N ALA A 156 -7.31 16.98 4.65
CA ALA A 156 -7.28 16.39 5.99
C ALA A 156 -7.19 17.46 7.09
N SER A 157 -6.65 18.65 6.78
CA SER A 157 -6.50 19.76 7.72
C SER A 157 -7.64 20.78 7.68
N SER A 158 -8.64 20.61 6.80
CA SER A 158 -9.70 21.61 6.60
C SER A 158 -10.83 21.55 7.64
N GLY A 159 -10.85 20.53 8.50
CA GLY A 159 -11.98 20.22 9.39
C GLY A 159 -13.12 19.47 8.70
N SER A 160 -13.03 19.23 7.38
CA SER A 160 -14.06 18.51 6.61
C SER A 160 -14.14 17.04 7.02
N VAL A 161 -13.01 16.43 7.40
CA VAL A 161 -12.96 15.03 7.86
C VAL A 161 -13.81 14.83 9.10
N GLU A 162 -13.67 15.70 10.09
CA GLU A 162 -14.41 15.67 11.34
C GLU A 162 -15.87 16.06 11.13
N GLN A 163 -16.13 17.09 10.33
CA GLN A 163 -17.48 17.57 10.05
C GLN A 163 -18.34 16.51 9.34
N GLU A 164 -17.73 15.74 8.45
CA GLU A 164 -18.40 14.70 7.65
C GLU A 164 -18.24 13.29 8.22
N TRP A 165 -17.57 13.14 9.38
CA TRP A 165 -17.29 11.85 10.03
C TRP A 165 -16.62 10.84 9.09
N LEU A 166 -15.68 11.32 8.26
CA LEU A 166 -14.95 10.47 7.32
C LEU A 166 -13.92 9.63 8.07
N VAL A 167 -13.76 8.39 7.64
CA VAL A 167 -12.76 7.44 8.14
C VAL A 167 -11.83 7.01 7.01
N PRO A 168 -10.58 6.60 7.30
CA PRO A 168 -9.72 6.01 6.28
C PRO A 168 -10.42 4.88 5.53
N THR A 169 -10.27 4.88 4.20
CA THR A 169 -10.74 3.74 3.40
C THR A 169 -9.98 2.50 3.87
N PRO A 170 -10.66 1.45 4.40
CA PRO A 170 -9.99 0.28 4.95
C PRO A 170 -9.15 -0.39 3.88
N GLU A 171 -7.95 -0.76 4.30
CA GLU A 171 -6.82 -1.26 3.50
C GLU A 171 -6.94 -2.77 3.15
N ALA A 172 -8.07 -3.42 3.44
CA ALA A 172 -8.18 -4.88 3.39
C ALA A 172 -9.61 -5.45 3.53
N ALA A 173 -10.49 -4.82 4.32
CA ALA A 173 -11.72 -5.44 4.82
C ALA A 173 -12.86 -5.63 3.78
N LYS A 174 -12.59 -5.51 2.48
CA LYS A 174 -13.58 -5.70 1.41
C LYS A 174 -13.13 -6.62 0.28
N MET A 175 -12.06 -7.37 0.46
CA MET A 175 -11.45 -8.14 -0.63
C MET A 175 -12.06 -9.51 -0.90
N VAL A 176 -12.88 -10.05 0.00
CA VAL A 176 -13.62 -11.28 -0.29
C VAL A 176 -14.76 -10.93 -1.25
N LEU A 177 -14.66 -11.41 -2.50
CA LEU A 177 -15.60 -11.19 -3.62
C LEU A 177 -15.50 -9.84 -4.35
N SER A 178 -14.48 -9.01 -4.09
CA SER A 178 -14.27 -7.79 -4.89
C SER A 178 -13.64 -8.12 -6.24
N SER A 179 -14.10 -7.45 -7.30
CA SER A 179 -13.43 -7.42 -8.61
C SER A 179 -12.04 -6.78 -8.56
N ASP A 180 -11.73 -6.11 -7.45
CA ASP A 180 -10.59 -5.23 -7.32
C ASP A 180 -9.33 -5.96 -6.85
N VAL A 181 -8.18 -5.32 -7.08
CA VAL A 181 -6.84 -5.84 -6.75
C VAL A 181 -6.05 -4.75 -6.05
N GLU A 182 -5.34 -5.07 -4.98
CA GLU A 182 -4.39 -4.17 -4.34
C GLU A 182 -2.96 -4.57 -4.68
N VAL A 183 -2.16 -3.60 -5.09
CA VAL A 183 -0.78 -3.81 -5.51
C VAL A 183 0.14 -3.02 -4.60
N TYR A 184 0.99 -3.76 -3.88
CA TYR A 184 2.06 -3.24 -3.05
C TYR A 184 3.40 -3.53 -3.71
N SER A 185 4.18 -2.48 -4.00
CA SER A 185 5.52 -2.64 -4.54
C SER A 185 6.58 -2.54 -3.46
N LEU A 186 7.20 -3.67 -3.11
CA LEU A 186 8.39 -3.76 -2.27
C LEU A 186 9.69 -3.77 -3.08
N LEU A 187 9.62 -3.51 -4.39
CA LEU A 187 10.79 -3.49 -5.28
C LEU A 187 11.85 -2.45 -4.91
N GLY A 188 11.46 -1.37 -4.22
CA GLY A 188 12.38 -0.35 -3.72
C GLY A 188 13.01 -0.70 -2.37
N PHE A 189 12.62 -1.80 -1.74
CA PHE A 189 13.14 -2.19 -0.44
C PHE A 189 14.50 -2.88 -0.59
N ALA A 190 15.50 -2.38 0.13
CA ALA A 190 16.87 -2.85 0.03
C ALA A 190 17.12 -4.10 0.89
N PHE A 191 16.47 -5.22 0.56
CA PHE A 191 16.61 -6.49 1.29
C PHE A 191 18.08 -6.96 1.40
N ARG A 192 18.92 -6.59 0.43
CA ARG A 192 20.35 -6.93 0.42
C ARG A 192 21.19 -6.12 1.42
N ASP A 193 20.67 -5.00 1.92
CA ASP A 193 21.37 -4.16 2.89
C ASP A 193 21.15 -4.67 4.32
N ILE A 194 20.32 -5.70 4.50
CA ILE A 194 20.09 -6.37 5.78
C ILE A 194 21.19 -7.41 6.00
N ASP A 195 22.26 -7.02 6.69
CA ASP A 195 23.30 -7.94 7.15
C ASP A 195 23.58 -7.70 8.64
N PHE A 196 23.33 -8.72 9.45
CA PHE A 196 23.59 -8.72 10.89
C PHE A 196 24.97 -9.28 11.24
N GLY A 197 25.86 -9.45 10.26
CA GLY A 197 27.20 -10.05 10.40
C GLY A 197 27.27 -11.51 9.93
N SER A 198 26.20 -12.04 9.35
CA SER A 198 26.10 -13.43 8.86
C SER A 198 25.89 -13.53 7.35
N GLY A 199 25.97 -12.41 6.64
CA GLY A 199 25.67 -12.31 5.21
C GLY A 199 24.22 -11.91 4.93
N VAL A 200 23.97 -11.57 3.68
CA VAL A 200 22.67 -11.06 3.18
C VAL A 200 21.59 -12.16 3.16
N PRO A 201 20.29 -11.80 3.16
CA PRO A 201 19.21 -12.78 3.12
C PRO A 201 19.23 -13.56 1.80
N PHE A 202 19.15 -14.89 1.90
CA PHE A 202 19.06 -15.79 0.73
C PHE A 202 17.60 -16.14 0.35
N PHE A 203 16.65 -15.85 1.24
CA PHE A 203 15.21 -15.98 1.00
C PHE A 203 14.45 -14.89 1.76
N HIS A 204 13.40 -14.35 1.14
CA HIS A 204 12.40 -13.55 1.83
C HIS A 204 11.04 -13.80 1.19
N MET A 205 10.03 -13.88 2.04
CA MET A 205 8.65 -14.04 1.64
C MET A 205 7.79 -13.33 2.67
N ARG A 206 6.66 -12.76 2.24
CA ARG A 206 5.69 -12.22 3.19
C ARG A 206 5.14 -13.38 4.04
N GLY A 207 4.76 -13.08 5.28
CA GLY A 207 3.96 -14.02 6.06
C GLY A 207 2.66 -14.38 5.36
N TYR A 208 1.99 -15.44 5.80
CA TYR A 208 0.70 -15.84 5.26
C TYR A 208 -0.34 -14.74 5.47
N VAL A 209 -1.10 -14.40 4.43
CA VAL A 209 -2.18 -13.41 4.47
C VAL A 209 -3.41 -14.03 3.84
N ALA A 210 -4.49 -14.13 4.61
CA ALA A 210 -5.74 -14.79 4.22
C ALA A 210 -6.70 -13.83 3.50
N GLU A 211 -6.16 -13.00 2.60
CA GLU A 211 -6.94 -11.99 1.86
C GLU A 211 -6.74 -12.20 0.36
N GLU A 212 -7.86 -12.37 -0.35
CA GLU A 212 -7.87 -12.47 -1.80
C GLU A 212 -7.51 -11.11 -2.44
N GLY A 213 -7.02 -11.09 -3.68
CA GLY A 213 -6.84 -9.84 -4.42
C GLY A 213 -5.65 -8.97 -3.98
N LEU A 214 -4.86 -9.38 -2.98
CA LEU A 214 -3.62 -8.71 -2.64
C LEU A 214 -2.44 -9.21 -3.49
N VAL A 215 -1.66 -8.27 -4.03
CA VAL A 215 -0.45 -8.54 -4.84
C VAL A 215 0.74 -7.81 -4.24
N PHE A 216 1.81 -8.56 -3.95
CA PHE A 216 3.09 -8.02 -3.49
C PHE A 216 4.14 -8.22 -4.57
N LEU A 217 4.71 -7.12 -5.07
CA LEU A 217 5.85 -7.15 -5.98
C LEU A 217 7.13 -7.09 -5.15
N VAL A 218 7.97 -8.11 -5.28
CA VAL A 218 9.10 -8.34 -4.40
C VAL A 218 10.35 -8.55 -5.25
N PRO A 219 11.51 -7.95 -4.93
CA PRO A 219 12.69 -8.10 -5.78
C PRO A 219 13.29 -9.50 -5.62
N SER A 220 13.72 -10.12 -6.73
CA SER A 220 14.44 -11.39 -6.65
C SER A 220 15.80 -11.25 -5.96
N LEU A 221 16.10 -12.19 -5.07
CA LEU A 221 17.40 -12.33 -4.41
C LEU A 221 18.52 -12.86 -5.32
N SER A 222 18.23 -13.18 -6.57
CA SER A 222 19.27 -13.43 -7.58
C SER A 222 19.99 -12.15 -8.00
N GLY A 223 19.35 -10.98 -7.86
CA GLY A 223 19.95 -9.68 -8.18
C GLY A 223 19.98 -9.38 -9.67
N HIS A 224 19.41 -10.24 -10.50
CA HIS A 224 19.34 -10.03 -11.95
C HIS A 224 18.18 -9.12 -12.38
N GLY A 225 17.41 -8.56 -11.43
CA GLY A 225 16.33 -7.63 -11.71
C GLY A 225 15.01 -8.30 -12.11
N SER A 226 14.83 -9.59 -11.82
CA SER A 226 13.53 -10.27 -11.83
C SER A 226 12.69 -9.91 -10.59
N VAL A 227 11.38 -10.15 -10.69
CA VAL A 227 10.36 -9.90 -9.67
C VAL A 227 9.68 -11.21 -9.30
#